data_AF-A0A9D2J9E2-F1
#
_entry.id   AF-A0A9D2J9E2-F1
#
_cell.length_a   1.000
_cell.length_b   1.000
_cell.length_c   1.000
_cell.angle_alpha   90.00
_cell.angle_beta   90.00
_cell.angle_gamma   90.00
#
_symmetry.space_group_name_H-M   'P 1'
#
loop_
_entity.id
_entity.type
_entity.pdbx_description
1 polymer ?
#
loop_
_entity_poly.entity_id
_entity_poly.type
_entity_poly.pdbx_seq_one_letter_code
_entity_poly.pdbx_strand_id
1 'polypeptide(L)'
;MRTFTIKATGKKKYPYKVKYPDGLKILVPSQWDFDVYDINKKGCIIAAFYMGLRFSGGKKSMMQCLRYLQDMANKGGHKNYCLKQVAAAINRLSGGATFYKKPSRQKIKKALKNGHMVLFTEKNPIHTVVLLYNGKKTIRFSDGKYKAVTVAQEVKKRSGDPWYGGCVIVKRR
;
A
#
# COMPACT_ATOMS: atom_id res chain seq x y z
N MET A 1 -14.53 11.34 10.87
CA MET A 1 -13.99 10.30 9.96
C MET A 1 -13.20 10.99 8.85
N ARG A 2 -11.97 10.59 8.54
CA ARG A 2 -11.14 11.28 7.52
C ARG A 2 -11.55 10.83 6.11
N THR A 3 -12.32 11.65 5.40
CA THR A 3 -12.71 11.42 4.00
C THR A 3 -11.60 11.88 3.04
N PHE A 4 -11.63 11.39 1.80
CA PHE A 4 -10.71 11.83 0.75
C PHE A 4 -11.40 11.82 -0.61
N THR A 5 -10.83 12.58 -1.53
CA THR A 5 -11.20 12.56 -2.95
C THR A 5 -10.07 11.98 -3.79
N ILE A 6 -10.41 11.41 -4.94
CA ILE A 6 -9.45 10.97 -5.94
C ILE A 6 -9.59 11.89 -7.14
N LYS A 7 -8.47 12.38 -7.66
CA LYS A 7 -8.43 13.25 -8.85
C LYS A 7 -7.41 12.71 -9.84
N ALA A 8 -7.73 12.79 -11.13
CA ALA A 8 -6.76 12.55 -12.19
C ALA A 8 -5.64 13.61 -12.16
N THR A 9 -4.47 13.25 -12.69
CA THR A 9 -3.30 14.15 -12.73
C THR A 9 -2.81 14.44 -14.16
N GLY A 10 -3.23 13.66 -15.15
CA GLY A 10 -2.70 13.70 -16.52
C GLY A 10 -1.31 13.05 -16.68
N LYS A 11 -0.69 12.52 -15.61
CA LYS A 11 0.67 11.96 -15.64
C LYS A 11 0.64 10.43 -15.70
N LYS A 12 1.32 9.82 -16.69
CA LYS A 12 1.41 8.36 -16.86
C LYS A 12 1.92 7.63 -15.59
N LYS A 13 3.07 8.04 -15.04
CA LYS A 13 3.66 7.45 -13.81
C LYS A 13 2.78 7.57 -12.56
N TYR A 14 1.86 8.54 -12.53
CA TYR A 14 1.04 8.85 -11.36
C TYR A 14 -0.36 9.31 -11.75
N PRO A 15 -1.18 8.47 -12.40
CA PRO A 15 -2.41 8.89 -13.09
C PRO A 15 -3.46 9.50 -12.15
N TYR A 16 -3.43 9.14 -10.87
CA TYR A 16 -4.33 9.67 -9.85
C TYR A 16 -3.59 10.21 -8.63
N LYS A 17 -4.28 11.06 -7.87
CA LYS A 17 -3.88 11.50 -6.54
C LYS A 17 -5.04 11.38 -5.56
N VAL A 18 -4.75 10.86 -4.37
CA VAL A 18 -5.62 10.90 -3.20
C VAL A 18 -5.40 12.25 -2.51
N LYS A 19 -6.46 13.04 -2.31
CA LYS A 19 -6.43 14.34 -1.64
C LYS A 19 -7.30 14.31 -0.40
N TYR A 20 -6.71 14.64 0.74
CA TYR A 20 -7.41 14.85 2.01
C TYR A 20 -7.70 16.33 2.26
N PRO A 21 -8.71 16.66 3.09
CA PRO A 21 -9.08 18.04 3.41
C PRO A 21 -7.96 18.85 4.09
N ASP A 22 -7.15 18.21 4.92
CA ASP A 22 -6.00 18.79 5.63
C ASP A 22 -4.75 18.95 4.74
N GLY A 23 -4.89 18.87 3.42
CA GLY A 23 -3.82 19.13 2.47
C GLY A 23 -2.92 17.94 2.13
N LEU A 24 -3.02 16.79 2.83
CA LEU A 24 -2.25 15.60 2.47
C LEU A 24 -2.62 15.12 1.06
N LYS A 25 -1.58 14.92 0.24
CA LYS A 25 -1.67 14.44 -1.14
C LYS A 25 -0.79 13.21 -1.32
N ILE A 26 -1.38 12.12 -1.79
CA ILE A 26 -0.67 10.88 -2.09
C ILE A 26 -0.88 10.56 -3.56
N LEU A 27 0.19 10.53 -4.35
CA LEU A 27 0.11 10.10 -5.74
C LEU A 27 -0.10 8.59 -5.80
N VAL A 28 -0.86 8.11 -6.78
CA VAL A 28 -1.09 6.68 -7.01
C VAL A 28 -0.13 6.24 -8.11
N PRO A 29 0.95 5.51 -7.81
CA PRO A 29 1.94 5.12 -8.81
C PRO A 29 1.38 4.06 -9.77
N SER A 30 1.59 4.26 -11.06
CA SER A 30 1.40 3.26 -12.12
C SER A 30 2.74 2.55 -12.36
N GLN A 31 2.86 1.30 -11.94
CA GLN A 31 4.18 0.66 -11.87
C GLN A 31 4.78 0.41 -13.27
N TRP A 32 3.92 0.08 -14.25
CA TRP A 32 4.32 -0.17 -15.64
C TRP A 32 4.86 1.06 -16.37
N ASP A 33 4.57 2.26 -15.86
CA ASP A 33 5.04 3.50 -16.46
C ASP A 33 6.41 3.95 -15.91
N PHE A 34 7.03 3.18 -15.00
CA PHE A 34 8.40 3.43 -14.54
C PHE A 34 9.41 2.65 -15.39
N ASP A 35 10.46 3.36 -15.83
CA ASP A 35 11.56 2.84 -16.66
C ASP A 35 12.62 2.09 -15.84
N VAL A 36 12.20 1.45 -14.75
CA VAL A 36 13.07 0.70 -13.84
C VAL A 36 12.48 -0.68 -13.65
N TYR A 37 13.19 -1.71 -14.09
CA TYR A 37 12.69 -3.09 -14.18
C TYR A 37 12.05 -3.58 -12.86
N ASP A 38 12.70 -3.34 -11.72
CA ASP A 38 12.18 -3.74 -10.41
C ASP A 38 10.85 -3.08 -10.05
N ILE A 39 10.62 -1.83 -10.47
CA ILE A 39 9.34 -1.16 -10.29
C ILE A 39 8.36 -1.63 -11.36
N ASN A 40 8.77 -1.67 -12.62
CA ASN A 40 7.92 -2.05 -13.74
C ASN A 40 7.28 -3.43 -13.54
N LYS A 41 8.11 -4.44 -13.25
CA LYS A 41 7.68 -5.84 -13.19
C LYS A 41 7.31 -6.30 -11.79
N LYS A 42 7.85 -5.68 -10.74
CA LYS A 42 7.72 -6.13 -9.34
C LYS A 42 7.29 -5.00 -8.39
N GLY A 43 6.80 -3.89 -8.91
CA GLY A 43 6.59 -2.66 -8.15
C GLY A 43 5.37 -2.60 -7.26
N CYS A 44 4.48 -3.59 -7.24
CA CYS A 44 3.24 -3.50 -6.45
C CYS A 44 3.50 -3.35 -4.94
N ILE A 45 4.50 -4.06 -4.41
CA ILE A 45 4.94 -3.92 -3.02
C ILE A 45 5.64 -2.56 -2.77
N ILE A 46 6.38 -2.06 -3.77
CA ILE A 46 7.05 -0.75 -3.69
C ILE A 46 6.02 0.39 -3.72
N ALA A 47 4.99 0.26 -4.55
CA ALA A 47 3.85 1.16 -4.60
C ALA A 47 3.10 1.19 -3.28
N ALA A 48 2.84 0.02 -2.68
CA ALA A 48 2.24 -0.07 -1.36
C ALA A 48 3.11 0.55 -0.27
N PHE A 49 4.43 0.33 -0.30
CA PHE A 49 5.37 0.99 0.60
C PHE A 49 5.35 2.51 0.41
N TYR A 50 5.47 3.01 -0.81
CA TYR A 50 5.43 4.44 -1.12
C TYR A 50 4.14 5.09 -0.62
N MET A 51 2.98 4.50 -0.93
CA MET A 51 1.69 5.05 -0.49
C MET A 51 1.55 5.00 1.03
N GLY A 52 1.96 3.90 1.67
CA GLY A 52 1.95 3.74 3.13
C GLY A 52 2.85 4.77 3.82
N LEU A 53 4.07 4.94 3.33
CA LEU A 53 5.04 5.91 3.86
C LEU A 53 4.54 7.35 3.71
N ARG A 54 3.97 7.70 2.56
CA ARG A 54 3.39 9.03 2.32
C ARG A 54 2.20 9.29 3.24
N PHE A 55 1.40 8.27 3.50
CA PHE A 55 0.25 8.34 4.39
C PHE A 55 0.63 8.56 5.86
N SER A 56 1.77 8.04 6.30
CA SER A 56 2.32 8.26 7.65
C SER A 56 3.22 9.51 7.75
N GLY A 57 3.33 10.30 6.68
CA GLY A 57 4.05 11.59 6.67
C GLY A 57 5.47 11.55 6.11
N GLY A 58 5.99 10.38 5.71
CA GLY A 58 7.29 10.25 5.07
C GLY A 58 7.31 10.80 3.64
N LYS A 59 8.48 11.29 3.17
CA LYS A 59 8.61 12.06 1.92
C LYS A 59 9.46 11.42 0.82
N LYS A 60 9.56 10.08 0.73
CA LYS A 60 10.34 9.40 -0.32
C LYS A 60 9.60 9.25 -1.65
N SER A 61 10.34 9.24 -2.77
CA SER A 61 9.84 8.86 -4.10
C SER A 61 9.75 7.33 -4.24
N MET A 62 9.10 6.83 -5.30
CA MET A 62 9.08 5.40 -5.63
C MET A 62 10.50 4.80 -5.73
N MET A 63 11.42 5.50 -6.39
CA MET A 63 12.83 5.08 -6.51
C MET A 63 13.55 5.03 -5.17
N GLN A 64 13.34 6.04 -4.32
CA GLN A 64 13.91 6.06 -2.98
C GLN A 64 13.32 4.97 -2.08
N CYS A 65 12.05 4.58 -2.29
CA CYS A 65 11.43 3.46 -1.60
C CYS A 65 12.04 2.12 -2.04
N LEU A 66 12.29 1.93 -3.33
CA LEU A 66 12.99 0.75 -3.84
C LEU A 66 14.38 0.62 -3.24
N ARG A 67 15.21 1.67 -3.35
CA ARG A 67 16.59 1.68 -2.83
C ARG A 67 16.61 1.39 -1.33
N TYR A 68 15.75 2.07 -0.57
CA TYR A 68 15.67 1.84 0.87
C TYR A 68 15.34 0.38 1.23
N LEU A 69 14.44 -0.28 0.49
CA LEU A 69 14.16 -1.70 0.70
C LEU A 69 15.33 -2.60 0.31
N GLN A 70 16.05 -2.28 -0.77
CA GLN A 70 17.26 -3.00 -1.19
C GLN A 70 18.36 -2.90 -0.13
N ASP A 71 18.54 -1.73 0.47
CA ASP A 71 19.58 -1.49 1.48
C ASP A 71 19.25 -2.16 2.82
N MET A 72 17.96 -2.14 3.23
CA MET A 72 17.57 -2.56 4.58
C MET A 72 17.20 -4.04 4.71
N ALA A 73 16.92 -4.72 3.59
CA ALA A 73 16.27 -6.02 3.63
C ALA A 73 16.67 -6.91 2.44
N ASN A 74 16.90 -8.19 2.73
CA ASN A 74 17.11 -9.20 1.70
C ASN A 74 15.80 -9.95 1.39
N LYS A 75 15.53 -10.19 0.10
CA LYS A 75 14.40 -11.02 -0.36
C LYS A 75 14.71 -12.51 -0.29
N GLY A 76 15.96 -12.92 -0.08
CA GLY A 76 16.41 -14.31 -0.20
C GLY A 76 16.03 -14.88 -1.56
N GLY A 77 15.61 -16.15 -1.59
CA GLY A 77 15.09 -16.81 -2.78
C GLY A 77 13.66 -16.40 -3.19
N HIS A 78 13.05 -15.41 -2.52
CA HIS A 78 11.68 -15.01 -2.80
C HIS A 78 11.58 -14.02 -3.97
N LYS A 79 10.49 -14.12 -4.75
CA LYS A 79 10.20 -13.26 -5.91
C LYS A 79 10.17 -11.76 -5.54
N ASN A 80 9.73 -11.41 -4.33
CA ASN A 80 9.61 -10.02 -3.90
C ASN A 80 9.69 -9.83 -2.36
N TYR A 81 9.78 -8.57 -1.92
CA TYR A 81 9.71 -8.19 -0.51
C TYR A 81 8.36 -8.56 0.11
N CYS A 82 8.32 -8.73 1.43
CA CYS A 82 7.09 -8.99 2.17
C CYS A 82 6.59 -7.78 2.96
N LEU A 83 5.33 -7.84 3.40
CA LEU A 83 4.69 -6.80 4.20
C LEU A 83 5.34 -6.56 5.57
N LYS A 84 6.04 -7.55 6.13
CA LYS A 84 6.83 -7.35 7.37
C LYS A 84 7.97 -6.37 7.14
N GLN A 85 8.71 -6.53 6.03
CA GLN A 85 9.80 -5.65 5.64
C GLN A 85 9.27 -4.24 5.37
N VAL A 86 8.14 -4.12 4.64
CA VAL A 86 7.49 -2.82 4.41
C VAL A 86 7.04 -2.14 5.70
N ALA A 87 6.45 -2.88 6.66
CA ALA A 87 6.05 -2.30 7.94
C ALA A 87 7.26 -1.78 8.74
N ALA A 88 8.35 -2.57 8.78
CA ALA A 88 9.60 -2.15 9.40
C ALA A 88 10.17 -0.89 8.74
N ALA A 89 10.13 -0.82 7.40
CA ALA A 89 10.60 0.34 6.64
C ALA A 89 9.80 1.61 6.95
N ILE A 90 8.47 1.52 6.94
CA ILE A 90 7.60 2.65 7.29
C ILE A 90 7.86 3.11 8.72
N ASN A 91 8.03 2.18 9.66
CA ASN A 91 8.27 2.51 11.05
C ASN A 91 9.59 3.23 11.27
N ARG A 92 10.68 2.77 10.63
CA ARG A 92 11.99 3.44 10.70
C ARG A 92 11.95 4.87 10.14
N LEU A 93 11.15 5.11 9.10
CA LEU A 93 11.11 6.39 8.41
C LEU A 93 10.07 7.38 8.94
N SER A 94 8.98 6.88 9.52
CA SER A 94 7.81 7.72 9.85
C SER A 94 6.91 7.19 10.97
N GLY A 95 7.15 5.96 11.46
CA GLY A 95 6.27 5.33 12.45
C GLY A 95 4.88 4.95 11.93
N GLY A 96 4.09 4.34 12.82
CA GLY A 96 2.64 4.15 12.63
C GLY A 96 2.21 2.92 11.82
N ALA A 97 3.14 2.07 11.38
CA ALA A 97 2.81 0.81 10.70
C ALA A 97 2.79 -0.38 11.68
N THR A 98 1.79 -1.24 11.57
CA THR A 98 1.73 -2.48 12.36
C THR A 98 1.39 -3.66 11.45
N PHE A 99 2.25 -4.67 11.46
CA PHE A 99 2.03 -5.92 10.74
C PHE A 99 1.12 -6.87 11.54
N TYR A 100 0.20 -7.52 10.83
CA TYR A 100 -0.68 -8.55 11.37
C TYR A 100 -0.62 -9.78 10.46
N LYS A 101 -0.25 -10.93 11.03
CA LYS A 101 -0.12 -12.19 10.28
C LYS A 101 -1.46 -12.68 9.70
N LYS A 102 -2.54 -12.62 10.50
CA LYS A 102 -3.88 -13.08 10.10
C LYS A 102 -4.98 -12.21 10.74
N PRO A 103 -5.08 -10.90 10.44
CA PRO A 103 -6.13 -10.09 11.06
C PRO A 103 -7.52 -10.56 10.62
N SER A 104 -8.49 -10.45 11.53
CA SER A 104 -9.89 -10.74 11.21
C SER A 104 -10.45 -9.70 10.21
N ARG A 105 -11.48 -10.10 9.47
CA ARG A 105 -12.23 -9.20 8.57
C ARG A 105 -12.74 -7.96 9.33
N GLN A 106 -13.20 -8.14 10.55
CA GLN A 106 -13.68 -7.06 11.42
C GLN A 106 -12.56 -6.09 11.78
N LYS A 107 -11.36 -6.58 12.11
CA LYS A 107 -10.19 -5.74 12.41
C LYS A 107 -9.81 -4.85 11.22
N ILE A 108 -9.76 -5.42 10.02
CA ILE A 108 -9.49 -4.66 8.79
C ILE A 108 -10.58 -3.60 8.56
N LYS A 109 -11.86 -3.98 8.67
CA LYS A 109 -13.00 -3.06 8.50
C LYS A 109 -12.96 -1.92 9.53
N LYS A 110 -12.66 -2.20 10.78
CA LYS A 110 -12.51 -1.20 11.86
C LYS A 110 -11.37 -0.24 11.56
N ALA A 111 -10.20 -0.76 11.19
CA ALA A 111 -9.05 0.08 10.84
C ALA A 111 -9.35 1.03 9.67
N LEU A 112 -9.94 0.52 8.60
CA LEU A 112 -10.37 1.32 7.46
C LEU A 112 -11.39 2.39 7.86
N LYS A 113 -12.41 2.04 8.66
CA LYS A 113 -13.40 3.02 9.15
C LYS A 113 -12.80 4.08 10.08
N ASN A 114 -11.75 3.73 10.83
CA ASN A 114 -10.99 4.71 11.63
C ASN A 114 -10.08 5.60 10.78
N GLY A 115 -10.14 5.48 9.44
CA GLY A 115 -9.36 6.29 8.52
C GLY A 115 -7.90 5.87 8.46
N HIS A 116 -7.56 4.62 8.79
CA HIS A 116 -6.23 4.06 8.58
C HIS A 116 -6.10 3.46 7.17
N MET A 117 -4.87 3.39 6.69
CA MET A 117 -4.55 2.69 5.44
C MET A 117 -4.26 1.22 5.73
N VAL A 118 -4.68 0.35 4.83
CA VAL A 118 -4.38 -1.08 4.90
C VAL A 118 -3.59 -1.51 3.68
N LEU A 119 -2.42 -2.11 3.89
CA LEU A 119 -1.63 -2.78 2.85
C LEU A 119 -1.88 -4.29 2.95
N PHE A 120 -2.03 -4.94 1.80
CA PHE A 120 -2.49 -6.31 1.74
C PHE A 120 -1.86 -7.07 0.57
N THR A 121 -1.41 -8.30 0.78
CA THR A 121 -0.86 -9.14 -0.29
C THR A 121 -1.82 -10.28 -0.65
N GLU A 122 -2.14 -10.36 -1.93
CA GLU A 122 -3.01 -11.35 -2.58
C GLU A 122 -2.19 -12.60 -2.97
N LYS A 123 -2.86 -13.76 -3.14
CA LYS A 123 -2.20 -15.06 -3.36
C LYS A 123 -1.90 -15.41 -4.82
N ASN A 124 -2.80 -15.07 -5.74
CA ASN A 124 -2.75 -15.51 -7.13
C ASN A 124 -3.15 -14.38 -8.09
N PRO A 125 -2.19 -13.69 -8.71
CA PRO A 125 -0.74 -13.75 -8.44
C PRO A 125 -0.39 -13.16 -7.06
N ILE A 126 0.87 -13.34 -6.62
CA ILE A 126 1.40 -12.62 -5.46
C ILE A 126 1.43 -11.12 -5.79
N HIS A 127 0.49 -10.37 -5.21
CA HIS A 127 0.25 -8.98 -5.59
C HIS A 127 -0.13 -8.13 -4.38
N THR A 128 0.48 -6.95 -4.23
CA THR A 128 0.19 -6.09 -3.08
C THR A 128 -0.69 -4.91 -3.47
N VAL A 129 -1.72 -4.67 -2.66
CA VAL A 129 -2.74 -3.63 -2.87
C VAL A 129 -2.83 -2.73 -1.64
N VAL A 130 -3.38 -1.54 -1.86
CA VAL A 130 -3.66 -0.56 -0.80
C VAL A 130 -5.16 -0.38 -0.70
N LEU A 131 -5.70 -0.42 0.51
CA LEU A 131 -7.10 -0.15 0.80
C LEU A 131 -7.23 1.10 1.67
N LEU A 132 -8.18 1.96 1.30
CA LEU A 132 -8.60 3.13 2.07
C LEU A 132 -10.13 3.20 2.10
N TYR A 133 -10.70 3.83 3.13
CA TYR A 133 -12.14 4.10 3.21
C TYR A 133 -12.44 5.56 2.94
N ASN A 134 -13.28 5.87 1.95
CA ASN A 134 -13.56 7.25 1.57
C ASN A 134 -14.72 7.90 2.34
N GLY A 135 -15.25 7.24 3.37
CA GLY A 135 -16.47 7.65 4.07
C GLY A 135 -17.72 6.88 3.62
N LYS A 136 -17.67 6.21 2.46
CA LYS A 136 -18.79 5.43 1.91
C LYS A 136 -18.38 4.01 1.55
N LYS A 137 -17.34 3.86 0.72
CA LYS A 137 -16.85 2.59 0.17
C LYS A 137 -15.38 2.37 0.53
N THR A 138 -14.96 1.10 0.55
CA THR A 138 -13.53 0.77 0.55
C THR A 138 -13.03 0.89 -0.88
N ILE A 139 -11.95 1.65 -1.06
CA ILE A 139 -11.29 1.86 -2.35
C ILE A 139 -9.98 1.08 -2.34
N ARG A 140 -9.82 0.21 -3.32
CA ARG A 140 -8.59 -0.52 -3.62
C ARG A 140 -7.77 0.29 -4.60
N PHE A 141 -6.49 0.48 -4.32
CA PHE A 141 -5.50 1.05 -5.22
C PHE A 141 -4.47 -0.01 -5.59
N SER A 142 -4.13 -0.05 -6.87
CA SER A 142 -3.21 -1.01 -7.43
C SER A 142 -2.82 -0.55 -8.82
N ASP A 143 -1.53 -0.57 -9.14
CA ASP A 143 -1.03 -0.39 -10.50
C ASP A 143 -1.64 0.84 -11.21
N GLY A 144 -1.49 2.02 -10.60
CA GLY A 144 -2.01 3.27 -11.15
C GLY A 144 -3.54 3.34 -11.23
N LYS A 145 -4.27 2.32 -10.78
CA LYS A 145 -5.73 2.24 -10.89
C LYS A 145 -6.37 2.20 -9.51
N TYR A 146 -7.66 2.48 -9.47
CA TYR A 146 -8.46 2.30 -8.28
C TYR A 146 -9.84 1.73 -8.61
N LYS A 147 -10.45 1.03 -7.65
CA LYS A 147 -11.84 0.58 -7.75
C LYS A 147 -12.49 0.42 -6.38
N ALA A 148 -13.81 0.54 -6.33
CA ALA A 148 -14.56 0.22 -5.13
C ALA A 148 -14.62 -1.29 -4.89
N VAL A 149 -14.43 -1.72 -3.64
CA VAL A 149 -14.43 -3.12 -3.23
C VAL A 149 -15.09 -3.28 -1.87
N THR A 150 -15.37 -4.53 -1.48
CA THR A 150 -15.69 -4.88 -0.10
C THR A 150 -14.49 -5.51 0.59
N VAL A 151 -14.36 -5.31 1.90
CA VAL A 151 -13.31 -5.96 2.71
C VAL A 151 -13.41 -7.49 2.62
N ALA A 152 -14.62 -8.03 2.48
CA ALA A 152 -14.83 -9.48 2.34
C ALA A 152 -14.19 -10.03 1.05
N GLN A 153 -14.35 -9.33 -0.08
CA GLN A 153 -13.73 -9.72 -1.35
C GLN A 153 -12.20 -9.70 -1.27
N GLU A 154 -11.61 -8.67 -0.67
CA GLU A 154 -10.15 -8.56 -0.56
C GLU A 154 -9.58 -9.60 0.43
N VAL A 155 -10.25 -9.85 1.56
CA VAL A 155 -9.81 -10.88 2.52
C VAL A 155 -9.82 -12.29 1.93
N LYS A 156 -10.75 -12.60 1.01
CA LYS A 156 -10.78 -13.90 0.30
C LYS A 156 -9.55 -14.10 -0.61
N LYS A 157 -8.94 -13.02 -1.11
CA LYS A 157 -7.75 -13.08 -1.99
C LYS A 157 -6.43 -13.17 -1.24
N ARG A 158 -6.44 -13.03 0.09
CA ARG A 158 -5.25 -12.98 0.94
C ARG A 158 -4.27 -14.11 0.65
N SER A 159 -2.99 -13.77 0.61
CA SER A 159 -1.93 -14.76 0.65
C SER A 159 -1.90 -15.49 2.00
N GLY A 160 -2.00 -16.82 1.94
CA GLY A 160 -1.75 -17.70 3.08
C GLY A 160 -0.27 -18.06 3.26
N ASP A 161 0.57 -17.66 2.30
CA ASP A 161 2.00 -17.92 2.29
C ASP A 161 2.69 -17.32 3.54
N PRO A 162 3.61 -18.04 4.22
CA PRO A 162 4.26 -17.55 5.43
C PRO A 162 5.12 -16.29 5.24
N TRP A 163 5.68 -16.11 4.04
CA TRP A 163 6.49 -14.95 3.66
C TRP A 163 5.62 -13.78 3.23
N TYR A 164 4.74 -13.98 2.25
CA TYR A 164 3.93 -12.90 1.67
C TYR A 164 2.66 -12.58 2.45
N GLY A 165 2.20 -13.50 3.29
CA GLY A 165 0.93 -13.39 3.98
C GLY A 165 0.86 -12.26 5.00
N GLY A 166 -0.38 -11.89 5.31
CA GLY A 166 -0.69 -10.89 6.32
C GLY A 166 -1.14 -9.55 5.75
N CYS A 167 -1.00 -8.53 6.57
CA CYS A 167 -1.60 -7.22 6.37
C CYS A 167 -0.83 -6.20 7.19
N VAL A 168 -0.64 -5.00 6.66
CA VAL A 168 -0.13 -3.87 7.44
C VAL A 168 -1.25 -2.86 7.61
N ILE A 169 -1.47 -2.43 8.85
CA ILE A 169 -2.31 -1.26 9.12
C ILE A 169 -1.35 -0.09 9.34
N VAL A 170 -1.47 0.95 8.52
CA VAL A 170 -0.70 2.19 8.65
C VAL A 170 -1.62 3.25 9.24
N LYS A 171 -1.27 3.73 10.43
CA LYS A 171 -1.93 4.87 11.07
C LYS A 171 -1.44 6.15 10.41
N ARG A 172 -2.37 7.08 10.27
CA ARG A 172 -2.07 8.43 9.80
C ARG A 172 -1.48 9.23 10.96
N ARG A 173 -0.33 9.85 10.75
CA ARG A 173 0.15 10.93 11.62
C ARG A 173 -0.63 12.20 11.32
#